data_AF-A0A133UND7-F1
#
_entry.id   AF-A0A133UND7-F1
#
_cell.length_a   1.000
_cell.length_b   1.000
_cell.length_c   1.000
_cell.angle_alpha   90.00
_cell.angle_beta   90.00
_cell.angle_gamma   90.00
#
_symmetry.space_group_name_H-M   'P 1'
#
loop_
_entity.id
_entity.type
_entity.pdbx_description
1 polymer ?
#
loop_
_entity_poly.entity_id
_entity_poly.type
_entity_poly.pdbx_seq_one_letter_code
_entity_poly.pdbx_strand_id
1 'polypeptide(L)'
;MDKLKVRTISGPQVENLISMEETIEAVEKAFRSKGMGRVIAWDYKKWERNFVFDESSVSGLEVKERLDDYLVYMDYYKLKDLIDLEVEGGSFLWSRTEPFTPDMKIDQQRVHNWLQHFDLKMKKAHASGHLSESQLEEMIESINPEVLLPVHTEGPEWFKRFAVNLPEMAYGRKIELC
;
A
#
# COMPACT_ATOMS: atom_id res chain seq x y z
N MET A 1 15.35 -1.84 23.27
CA MET A 1 15.07 -1.91 21.81
C MET A 1 13.64 -2.37 21.68
N ASP A 2 12.71 -1.43 21.66
CA ASP A 2 11.29 -1.76 21.57
C ASP A 2 10.90 -2.17 20.16
N LYS A 3 10.18 -3.29 20.08
CA LYS A 3 9.82 -3.96 18.83
C LYS A 3 8.68 -3.17 18.18
N LEU A 4 8.92 -2.64 16.98
CA LEU A 4 7.85 -2.15 16.10
C LEU A 4 6.87 -3.29 15.81
N LYS A 5 5.62 -3.15 16.26
CA LYS A 5 4.52 -4.05 15.87
C LYS A 5 3.92 -3.54 14.56
N VAL A 6 4.33 -4.13 13.44
CA VAL A 6 3.66 -3.93 12.14
C VAL A 6 2.69 -5.08 11.92
N ARG A 7 1.39 -4.78 11.77
CA ARG A 7 0.36 -5.74 11.35
C ARG A 7 -0.30 -5.23 10.07
N THR A 8 -0.18 -6.00 8.99
CA THR A 8 -1.01 -5.89 7.79
C THR A 8 -2.05 -7.00 7.82
N ILE A 9 -3.30 -6.69 7.50
CA ILE A 9 -4.39 -7.69 7.49
C ILE A 9 -5.10 -7.62 6.14
N SER A 10 -4.94 -8.68 5.36
CA SER A 10 -5.82 -9.10 4.28
C SER A 10 -7.16 -9.55 4.85
N GLY A 11 -8.27 -9.04 4.31
CA GLY A 11 -9.63 -9.39 4.75
C GLY A 11 -10.08 -10.80 4.34
N PRO A 12 -11.08 -11.35 5.03
CA PRO A 12 -12.27 -11.85 4.32
C PRO A 12 -13.62 -11.56 5.02
N GLN A 13 -14.68 -11.95 4.32
CA GLN A 13 -16.11 -11.67 4.51
C GLN A 13 -16.80 -12.44 5.66
N VAL A 14 -17.87 -11.90 6.24
CA VAL A 14 -19.29 -12.39 6.15
C VAL A 14 -20.18 -11.76 7.25
N GLU A 15 -21.35 -11.32 6.78
CA GLU A 15 -22.70 -11.16 7.36
C GLU A 15 -22.93 -11.24 8.88
N ASN A 16 -23.46 -10.15 9.44
CA ASN A 16 -24.61 -10.18 10.37
C ASN A 16 -25.33 -8.81 10.41
N LEU A 17 -26.66 -8.84 10.45
CA LEU A 17 -27.52 -7.67 10.71
C LEU A 17 -27.52 -7.42 12.21
N ILE A 18 -26.72 -6.45 12.65
CA ILE A 18 -26.69 -5.96 14.03
C ILE A 18 -28.03 -5.27 14.35
N SER A 19 -28.61 -5.55 15.52
CA SER A 19 -29.88 -4.97 15.96
C SER A 19 -29.76 -3.46 16.21
N MET A 20 -30.91 -2.77 16.27
CA MET A 20 -30.96 -1.33 16.54
C MET A 20 -30.36 -0.98 17.92
N GLU A 21 -30.56 -1.86 18.90
CA GLU A 21 -30.06 -1.68 20.28
C GLU A 21 -28.54 -1.81 20.34
N GLU A 22 -27.96 -2.82 19.69
CA GLU A 22 -26.50 -2.95 19.58
C GLU A 22 -25.87 -1.79 18.79
N THR A 23 -26.61 -1.23 17.82
CA THR A 23 -26.18 -0.03 17.10
C THR A 23 -26.17 1.21 18.00
N ILE A 24 -27.19 1.37 18.85
CA ILE A 24 -27.26 2.47 19.83
C ILE A 24 -26.15 2.34 20.87
N GLU A 25 -25.91 1.14 21.39
CA GLU A 25 -24.85 0.89 22.38
C GLU A 25 -23.45 1.13 21.78
N ALA A 26 -23.21 0.70 20.54
CA ALA A 26 -21.96 0.99 19.83
C ALA A 26 -21.76 2.50 19.60
N VAL A 27 -22.84 3.22 19.26
CA VAL A 27 -22.83 4.68 19.11
C VAL A 27 -22.56 5.36 20.45
N GLU A 28 -23.21 4.95 21.53
CA GLU A 28 -23.00 5.52 22.87
C GLU A 28 -21.61 5.25 23.42
N LYS A 29 -21.04 4.06 23.17
CA LYS A 29 -19.65 3.73 23.53
C LYS A 29 -18.66 4.62 22.75
N ALA A 30 -18.90 4.85 21.46
CA ALA A 30 -18.13 5.77 20.63
C ALA A 30 -18.16 7.22 21.12
N PHE A 31 -19.30 7.68 21.67
CA PHE A 31 -19.46 9.02 22.21
C PHE A 31 -18.68 9.27 23.51
N ARG A 32 -18.33 8.24 24.28
CA ARG A 32 -17.74 8.40 25.62
C ARG A 32 -16.23 8.24 25.69
N SER A 33 -15.56 7.69 24.67
CA SER A 33 -14.13 7.41 24.75
C SER A 33 -13.26 8.46 24.04
N LYS A 34 -12.49 9.19 24.86
CA LYS A 34 -11.21 9.83 24.53
C LYS A 34 -11.22 10.96 23.50
N GLY A 35 -11.74 12.15 23.84
CA GLY A 35 -11.35 13.42 23.20
C GLY A 35 -11.47 13.50 21.68
N MET A 36 -12.02 12.48 21.04
CA MET A 36 -12.04 12.23 19.62
C MET A 36 -13.28 12.96 19.16
N GLY A 37 -13.12 13.96 18.29
CA GLY A 37 -14.26 14.63 17.68
C GLY A 37 -15.31 13.59 17.23
N ARG A 38 -16.59 13.93 17.35
CA ARG A 38 -17.74 13.04 17.22
C ARG A 38 -17.56 11.96 16.13
N VAL A 39 -17.17 10.74 16.51
CA VAL A 39 -17.05 9.59 15.60
C VAL A 39 -18.40 8.91 15.51
N ILE A 40 -19.03 8.94 14.33
CA ILE A 40 -20.36 8.35 14.12
C ILE A 40 -20.20 7.05 13.33
N ALA A 41 -20.76 5.94 13.82
CA ALA A 41 -20.65 4.64 13.14
C ALA A 41 -21.14 4.64 11.68
N TRP A 42 -22.05 5.56 11.35
CA TRP A 42 -22.58 5.75 10.00
C TRP A 42 -21.56 6.32 9.00
N ASP A 43 -20.50 6.97 9.47
CA ASP A 43 -19.41 7.48 8.63
C ASP A 43 -18.47 6.35 8.14
N TYR A 44 -18.61 5.16 8.72
CA TYR A 44 -17.73 4.01 8.47
C TYR A 44 -18.49 2.82 7.89
N LYS A 45 -17.82 2.12 6.97
CA LYS A 45 -18.30 0.84 6.45
C LYS A 45 -18.38 -0.17 7.60
N LYS A 46 -19.31 -1.12 7.50
CA LYS A 46 -19.56 -2.10 8.58
C LYS A 46 -18.27 -2.81 9.06
N TRP A 47 -17.35 -3.14 8.16
CA TRP A 47 -16.10 -3.81 8.52
C TRP A 47 -15.09 -2.89 9.22
N GLU A 48 -15.12 -1.58 8.95
CA GLU A 48 -14.21 -0.59 9.56
C GLU A 48 -14.56 -0.34 11.03
N ARG A 49 -15.85 -0.43 11.36
CA ARG A 49 -16.38 -0.18 12.72
C ARG A 49 -15.70 -1.02 13.79
N ASN A 50 -15.39 -2.28 13.47
CA ASN A 50 -14.71 -3.20 14.39
C ASN A 50 -13.29 -2.73 14.77
N PHE A 51 -12.67 -1.87 13.95
CA PHE A 51 -11.34 -1.32 14.22
C PHE A 51 -11.43 0.09 14.79
N VAL A 52 -12.36 0.90 14.31
CA VAL A 52 -12.55 2.29 14.76
C VAL A 52 -13.03 2.34 16.22
N PHE A 53 -13.95 1.46 16.60
CA PHE A 53 -14.51 1.39 17.95
C PHE A 53 -13.80 0.37 18.86
N ASP A 54 -12.69 -0.21 18.40
CA ASP A 54 -11.84 -1.03 19.25
C ASP A 54 -11.14 -0.17 20.31
N GLU A 55 -10.89 -0.73 21.49
CA GLU A 55 -10.24 0.01 22.59
C GLU A 55 -8.78 0.36 22.29
N SER A 56 -8.15 -0.35 21.35
CA SER A 56 -6.81 -0.07 20.85
C SER A 56 -6.77 0.95 19.71
N SER A 57 -7.92 1.52 19.30
CA SER A 57 -7.95 2.55 18.28
C SER A 57 -7.25 3.83 18.77
N VAL A 58 -6.53 4.47 17.85
CA VAL A 58 -5.79 5.70 18.10
C VAL A 58 -6.43 6.81 17.28
N SER A 59 -6.79 7.91 17.95
CA SER A 59 -7.44 9.05 17.31
C SER A 59 -6.43 9.92 16.56
N GLY A 60 -6.90 10.68 15.55
CA GLY A 60 -6.07 11.70 14.90
C GLY A 60 -5.57 12.77 15.87
N LEU A 61 -6.35 13.11 16.90
CA LEU A 61 -5.95 14.06 17.94
C LEU A 61 -4.83 13.51 18.82
N GLU A 62 -4.91 12.24 19.19
CA GLU A 62 -3.85 11.57 19.94
C GLU A 62 -2.55 11.49 19.11
N VAL A 63 -2.66 11.19 17.81
CA VAL A 63 -1.50 11.21 16.91
C VAL A 63 -0.89 12.60 16.83
N LYS A 64 -1.72 13.64 16.66
CA LYS A 64 -1.29 15.04 16.63
C LYS A 64 -0.54 15.45 17.90
N GLU A 65 -1.01 15.06 19.08
CA GLU A 65 -0.37 15.39 20.36
C GLU A 65 0.98 14.67 20.56
N ARG A 66 1.23 13.58 19.81
CA ARG A 66 2.36 12.67 20.02
C ARG A 66 2.95 12.17 18.70
N LEU A 67 3.20 13.07 17.75
CA LEU A 67 3.62 12.72 16.38
C LEU A 67 4.85 11.81 16.33
N ASP A 68 5.82 12.01 17.23
CA ASP A 68 7.07 11.23 17.27
C ASP A 68 6.88 9.78 17.75
N ASP A 69 5.73 9.44 18.35
CA ASP A 69 5.46 8.10 18.87
C ASP A 69 4.83 7.17 17.82
N TYR A 70 4.45 7.70 16.65
CA TYR A 70 3.63 6.99 15.67
C TYR A 70 4.28 6.89 14.29
N LEU A 71 4.10 5.74 13.64
CA LEU A 71 4.26 5.58 12.20
C LEU A 71 2.88 5.56 11.56
N VAL A 72 2.56 6.57 10.77
CA VAL A 72 1.24 6.73 10.14
C VAL A 72 1.28 6.27 8.68
N TYR A 73 0.36 5.40 8.30
CA TYR A 73 0.16 5.04 6.90
C TYR A 73 -0.66 6.11 6.19
N MET A 74 -0.13 6.64 5.09
CA MET A 74 -0.84 7.58 4.22
C MET A 74 -0.70 7.17 2.76
N ASP A 75 -1.83 7.13 2.05
CA ASP A 75 -1.86 7.09 0.59
C ASP A 75 -2.05 8.50 0.02
N TYR A 76 -2.05 8.61 -1.31
CA TYR A 76 -2.20 9.88 -2.03
C TYR A 76 -3.41 10.72 -1.58
N TYR A 77 -4.53 10.08 -1.21
CA TYR A 77 -5.77 10.75 -0.86
C TYR A 77 -5.82 11.19 0.61
N LYS A 78 -4.95 10.61 1.45
CA LYS A 78 -4.83 10.92 2.88
C LYS A 78 -3.77 11.96 3.20
N LEU A 79 -2.95 12.38 2.23
CA LEU A 79 -1.93 13.42 2.47
C LEU A 79 -2.51 14.76 2.91
N LYS A 80 -3.77 15.07 2.58
CA LYS A 80 -4.46 16.27 3.08
C LYS A 80 -4.63 16.26 4.61
N ASP A 81 -4.66 15.07 5.22
CA ASP A 81 -4.86 14.89 6.65
C ASP A 81 -3.61 15.37 7.44
N LEU A 82 -2.49 15.64 6.76
CA LEU A 82 -1.32 16.34 7.32
C LEU A 82 -1.67 17.74 7.85
N ILE A 83 -2.69 18.39 7.29
CA ILE A 83 -3.18 19.69 7.76
C ILE A 83 -3.75 19.54 9.17
N ASP A 84 -4.61 18.55 9.38
CA ASP A 84 -5.29 18.33 10.66
C ASP A 84 -4.31 17.83 11.74
N LEU A 85 -3.28 17.08 11.32
CA LEU A 85 -2.20 16.62 12.18
C LEU A 85 -1.17 17.70 12.53
N GLU A 86 -1.22 18.87 11.87
CA GLU A 86 -0.30 20.00 12.09
C GLU A 86 1.18 19.56 12.08
N VAL A 87 1.56 18.77 11.08
CA VAL A 87 2.93 18.23 10.97
C VAL A 87 3.90 19.35 10.60
N GLU A 88 4.99 19.52 11.35
CA GLU A 88 6.04 20.52 11.08
C GLU A 88 7.39 19.85 10.78
N GLY A 89 7.41 18.97 9.78
CA GLY A 89 8.59 18.22 9.37
C GLY A 89 8.59 16.76 9.80
N GLY A 90 9.62 16.02 9.35
CA GLY A 90 9.74 14.58 9.63
C GLY A 90 10.24 13.77 8.45
N SER A 91 9.97 12.46 8.46
CA SER A 91 10.36 11.52 7.41
C SER A 91 9.16 10.83 6.80
N PHE A 92 9.12 10.75 5.47
CA PHE A 92 8.10 10.02 4.73
C PHE A 92 8.73 8.80 4.05
N LEU A 93 8.29 7.59 4.42
CA LEU A 93 8.79 6.36 3.82
C LEU A 93 8.08 6.06 2.50
N TRP A 94 8.79 6.19 1.38
CA TRP A 94 8.30 5.81 0.07
C TRP A 94 8.66 4.35 -0.23
N SER A 95 7.73 3.44 0.08
CA SER A 95 7.85 2.00 -0.18
C SER A 95 6.99 1.56 -1.36
N ARG A 96 7.11 2.27 -2.50
CA ARG A 96 6.39 1.95 -3.75
C ARG A 96 7.34 2.03 -4.94
N THR A 97 6.97 1.34 -6.02
CA THR A 97 7.71 1.35 -7.30
C THR A 97 7.81 2.75 -7.89
N GLU A 98 8.88 3.01 -8.64
CA GLU A 98 9.04 4.21 -9.45
C GLU A 98 7.91 4.36 -10.48
N PRO A 99 7.49 5.60 -10.80
CA PRO A 99 6.43 5.82 -11.77
C PRO A 99 6.91 5.54 -13.19
N PHE A 100 6.25 4.60 -13.87
CA PHE A 100 6.52 4.25 -15.26
C PHE A 100 5.44 4.76 -16.23
N THR A 101 4.24 5.12 -15.75
CA THR A 101 3.20 5.77 -16.58
C THR A 101 3.14 7.29 -16.34
N PRO A 102 2.61 8.07 -17.30
CA PRO A 102 2.38 9.51 -17.10
C PRO A 102 1.53 9.82 -15.87
N ASP A 103 0.44 9.07 -15.64
CA ASP A 103 -0.45 9.28 -14.49
C ASP A 103 0.28 9.03 -13.17
N MET A 104 1.11 7.98 -13.09
CA MET A 104 1.92 7.72 -11.90
C MET A 104 2.93 8.84 -11.63
N LYS A 105 3.49 9.47 -12.67
CA LYS A 105 4.39 10.61 -12.51
C LYS A 105 3.65 11.82 -11.94
N ILE A 106 2.42 12.06 -12.38
CA ILE A 106 1.55 13.12 -11.82
C ILE A 106 1.26 12.84 -10.34
N ASP A 107 0.92 11.60 -9.99
CA ASP A 107 0.67 11.22 -8.60
C ASP A 107 1.92 11.36 -7.72
N GLN A 108 3.09 10.93 -8.20
CA GLN A 108 4.35 11.13 -7.49
C GLN A 108 4.63 12.63 -7.29
N GLN A 109 4.38 13.47 -8.31
CA GLN A 109 4.57 14.91 -8.19
C GLN A 109 3.64 15.53 -7.14
N ARG A 110 2.38 15.06 -7.05
CA ARG A 110 1.46 15.49 -5.98
C ARG A 110 2.03 15.18 -4.61
N VAL A 111 2.54 13.96 -4.39
CA VAL A 111 3.18 13.62 -3.12
C VAL A 111 4.36 14.52 -2.83
N HIS A 112 5.25 14.69 -3.82
CA HIS A 112 6.42 15.54 -3.64
C HIS A 112 6.03 16.96 -3.19
N ASN A 113 4.98 17.54 -3.79
CA ASN A 113 4.48 18.86 -3.41
C ASN A 113 3.97 18.90 -1.96
N TRP A 114 3.20 17.88 -1.53
CA TRP A 114 2.76 17.77 -0.13
C TRP A 114 3.96 17.64 0.81
N LEU A 115 4.91 16.74 0.52
CA LEU A 115 6.07 16.54 1.38
C LEU A 115 6.91 17.81 1.49
N GLN A 116 7.11 18.55 0.39
CA GLN A 116 7.82 19.83 0.41
C GLN A 116 7.08 20.88 1.25
N HIS A 117 5.75 20.93 1.18
CA HIS A 117 4.96 21.89 1.94
C HIS A 117 5.07 21.67 3.46
N PHE A 118 5.15 20.41 3.90
CA PHE A 118 5.23 20.02 5.31
C PHE A 118 6.65 19.70 5.80
N ASP A 119 7.70 20.08 5.04
CA ASP A 119 9.12 19.78 5.32
C ASP A 119 9.42 18.29 5.63
N LEU A 120 8.72 17.39 4.93
CA LEU A 120 8.90 15.95 5.07
C LEU A 120 9.98 15.43 4.12
N LYS A 121 10.96 14.72 4.69
CA LYS A 121 12.06 14.12 3.93
C LYS A 121 11.65 12.75 3.41
N MET A 122 11.51 12.62 2.09
CA MET A 122 11.25 11.33 1.46
C MET A 122 12.44 10.38 1.63
N LYS A 123 12.18 9.18 2.14
CA LYS A 123 13.13 8.07 2.22
C LYS A 123 12.61 6.92 1.36
N LYS A 124 13.33 6.56 0.30
CA LYS A 124 12.94 5.44 -0.56
C LYS A 124 13.32 4.13 0.10
N ALA A 125 12.35 3.22 0.20
CA ALA A 125 12.54 1.86 0.69
C ALA A 125 11.64 0.92 -0.11
N HIS A 126 11.85 0.86 -1.42
CA HIS A 126 11.13 -0.08 -2.28
C HIS A 126 11.88 -1.41 -2.34
N ALA A 127 11.17 -2.50 -2.06
CA ALA A 127 11.61 -3.84 -2.41
C ALA A 127 10.85 -4.29 -3.66
N SER A 128 11.58 -4.63 -4.72
CA SER A 128 10.99 -5.18 -5.94
C SER A 128 10.33 -6.52 -5.65
N GLY A 129 9.13 -6.73 -6.19
CA GLY A 129 8.49 -8.06 -6.21
C GLY A 129 8.98 -8.95 -7.37
N HIS A 130 9.84 -8.42 -8.24
CA HIS A 130 10.42 -9.12 -9.37
C HIS A 130 11.91 -9.40 -9.16
N LEU A 131 12.39 -10.50 -9.75
CA LEU A 131 13.81 -10.81 -9.85
C LEU A 131 14.56 -9.67 -10.55
N SER A 132 15.79 -9.39 -10.11
CA SER A 132 16.70 -8.54 -10.86
C SER A 132 17.09 -9.20 -12.19
N GLU A 133 17.68 -8.41 -13.10
CA GLU A 133 18.23 -8.92 -14.36
C GLU A 133 19.18 -10.11 -14.15
N SER A 134 20.12 -9.98 -13.19
CA SER A 134 21.09 -11.02 -12.86
C SER A 134 20.44 -12.27 -12.24
N GLN A 135 19.44 -12.10 -11.38
CA GLN A 135 18.71 -13.23 -10.78
C GLN A 135 17.86 -13.95 -11.83
N LEU A 136 17.29 -13.21 -12.78
CA LEU A 136 16.52 -13.77 -13.89
C LEU A 136 17.42 -14.54 -14.86
N GLU A 137 18.61 -14.00 -15.16
CA GLU A 137 19.64 -14.67 -15.95
C GLU A 137 20.09 -15.98 -15.29
N GLU A 138 20.49 -15.93 -14.02
CA GLU A 138 20.87 -17.12 -13.23
C GLU A 138 19.75 -18.18 -13.22
N MET A 139 18.50 -17.75 -13.05
CA MET A 139 17.34 -18.65 -13.08
C MET A 139 17.18 -19.33 -14.45
N ILE A 140 17.29 -18.58 -15.55
CA ILE A 140 17.16 -19.13 -16.91
C ILE A 140 18.29 -20.12 -17.20
N GLU A 141 19.53 -19.78 -16.86
CA GLU A 141 20.69 -20.65 -17.06
C GLU A 141 20.60 -21.92 -16.20
N SER A 142 20.14 -21.80 -14.95
CA SER A 142 19.99 -22.93 -14.04
C SER A 142 18.87 -23.89 -14.45
N ILE A 143 17.76 -23.36 -14.96
CA ILE A 143 16.65 -24.17 -15.48
C ILE A 143 17.03 -24.81 -16.82
N ASN A 144 17.82 -24.09 -17.65
CA ASN A 144 18.18 -24.46 -19.01
C ASN A 144 16.95 -24.93 -19.83
N PRO A 145 15.93 -24.09 -20.01
CA PRO A 145 14.69 -24.51 -20.64
C PRO A 145 14.89 -24.80 -22.13
N GLU A 146 14.15 -25.75 -22.69
CA GLU A 146 14.13 -26.01 -24.14
C GLU A 146 13.46 -24.87 -24.91
N VAL A 147 12.45 -24.25 -24.30
CA VAL A 147 11.69 -23.12 -24.86
C VAL A 147 11.50 -22.06 -23.78
N LEU A 148 11.76 -20.80 -24.14
CA LEU A 148 11.57 -19.64 -23.27
C LEU A 148 10.44 -18.76 -23.80
N LEU A 149 9.45 -18.47 -22.96
CA LEU A 149 8.30 -17.63 -23.31
C LEU A 149 8.21 -16.42 -22.36
N PRO A 150 8.83 -15.28 -22.71
CA PRO A 150 8.75 -14.07 -21.90
C PRO A 150 7.31 -13.55 -21.84
N VAL A 151 6.77 -13.43 -20.63
CA VAL A 151 5.47 -12.82 -20.35
C VAL A 151 5.63 -11.71 -19.33
N HIS A 152 4.63 -10.81 -19.24
CA HIS A 152 4.62 -9.71 -18.26
C HIS A 152 5.85 -8.79 -18.34
N THR A 153 6.33 -8.52 -19.57
CA THR A 153 7.47 -7.63 -19.87
C THR A 153 7.15 -6.73 -21.06
N GLU A 154 7.61 -5.48 -21.02
CA GLU A 154 7.57 -4.56 -22.18
C GLU A 154 8.81 -4.72 -23.08
N GLY A 155 9.84 -5.45 -22.63
CA GLY A 155 11.10 -5.65 -23.33
C GLY A 155 11.40 -7.12 -23.65
N PRO A 156 10.55 -7.84 -24.42
CA PRO A 156 10.78 -9.26 -24.73
C PRO A 156 12.07 -9.50 -25.52
N GLU A 157 12.57 -8.48 -26.22
CA GLU A 157 13.84 -8.50 -26.96
C GLU A 157 15.06 -8.79 -26.10
N TRP A 158 15.02 -8.41 -24.81
CA TRP A 158 16.10 -8.67 -23.85
C TRP A 158 16.46 -10.16 -23.78
N PHE A 159 15.47 -11.04 -23.91
CA PHE A 159 15.62 -12.49 -23.78
C PHE A 159 16.32 -13.14 -25.00
N LYS A 160 16.44 -12.45 -26.14
CA LYS A 160 17.14 -12.97 -27.33
C LYS A 160 18.64 -13.22 -27.11
N ARG A 161 19.19 -12.77 -25.99
CA ARG A 161 20.57 -13.05 -25.57
C ARG A 161 20.81 -14.51 -25.20
N PHE A 162 19.75 -15.22 -24.79
CA PHE A 162 19.85 -16.62 -24.41
C PHE A 162 19.80 -17.49 -25.67
N ALA A 163 20.69 -18.47 -25.76
CA ALA A 163 20.72 -19.43 -26.86
C ALA A 163 19.63 -20.51 -26.71
N VAL A 164 18.37 -20.08 -26.55
CA VAL A 164 17.17 -20.89 -26.33
C VAL A 164 16.12 -20.59 -27.38
N ASN A 165 15.26 -21.55 -27.67
CA ASN A 165 14.14 -21.32 -28.58
C ASN A 165 13.18 -20.28 -27.99
N LEU A 166 12.94 -19.21 -28.73
CA LEU A 166 12.07 -18.09 -28.39
C LEU A 166 10.99 -17.93 -29.47
N PRO A 167 9.85 -18.63 -29.35
CA PRO A 167 8.73 -18.46 -30.26
C PRO A 167 8.25 -17.02 -30.32
N GLU A 168 7.75 -16.61 -31.49
CA GLU A 168 7.18 -15.28 -31.67
C GLU A 168 5.87 -15.16 -30.88
N MET A 169 5.86 -14.28 -29.87
CA MET A 169 4.75 -14.08 -28.94
C MET A 169 3.80 -12.98 -29.45
N ALA A 170 2.49 -13.24 -29.43
CA ALA A 170 1.46 -12.22 -29.66
C ALA A 170 0.19 -12.54 -28.86
N TYR A 171 -0.55 -11.51 -28.46
CA TYR A 171 -1.81 -11.70 -27.73
C TYR A 171 -2.80 -12.53 -28.55
N GLY A 172 -3.37 -13.58 -27.93
CA GLY A 172 -4.30 -14.50 -28.58
C GLY A 172 -3.67 -15.53 -29.52
N ARG A 173 -2.34 -15.50 -29.72
CA ARG A 173 -1.63 -16.50 -30.52
C ARG A 173 -1.58 -17.84 -29.77
N LYS A 174 -1.83 -18.93 -30.51
CA LYS A 174 -1.59 -20.30 -30.03
C LYS A 174 -0.16 -20.70 -30.38
N ILE A 175 0.54 -21.25 -29.40
CA ILE A 175 1.90 -21.77 -29.56
C ILE A 175 1.81 -23.27 -29.32
N GLU A 176 2.20 -24.05 -30.32
CA GLU A 176 2.36 -25.49 -30.21
C GLU A 176 3.80 -25.76 -29.80
N LEU A 177 3.97 -26.45 -28.67
CA LEU A 177 5.27 -26.93 -28.22
C LEU A 177 5.44 -28.33 -28.79
N CYS A 178 6.49 -28.53 -29.58
CA CYS A 178 6.83 -29.81 -30.21
C CYS A 178 7.26 -30.86 -29.19
#